data_AF-R9KLK4-F1
#
_entry.id   AF-R9KLK4-F1
#
_cell.length_a   1.000
_cell.length_b   1.000
_cell.length_c   1.000
_cell.angle_alpha   90.00
_cell.angle_beta   90.00
_cell.angle_gamma   90.00
#
_symmetry.space_group_name_H-M   'P 1'
#
loop_
_entity.id
_entity.type
_entity.pdbx_description
1 polymer ?
#
loop_
_entity_poly.entity_id
_entity_poly.type
_entity_poly.pdbx_seq_one_letter_code
_entity_poly.pdbx_strand_id
1 'polypeptide(L)'
;MKLCPKCGSQYADGNMFCEICGSKLIPQMPPGQGLEKKKINPLFLAIPIAIILLIAALVFLFRDELPFGKKDPSSQETVQQESQSSPKAGSENGSPQDSGKEDAGGEAEVSGQNSLEGEKPASGEETESQENSSGKESSSPEDASYADSDINGVDNAYVQVMGTVAQKNSKYILKLQEPSSVCAYNAEDDIIQKKKVKNLTLDAGSMEEYLGDTVEIKGKLSADFDGNFSLQPVKTEVLQKAKEEIESKVRYQLIQADVTWEEAFSDCISRGGALAQINSEEEFQKVTAMIEEQDMQNVHFYLGGRRNTDSREYYWADAANRLEGELLNPEGDSWAAAHWMENEPSFTSEGDMELYMNLIYYKGSWVLNDVPLDITQYYPGKTGYICRFDE
;
A
#
# COMPACT_ATOMS: atom_id res chain seq x y z
N MET A 1 -40.39 8.96 -20.98
CA MET A 1 -40.18 8.22 -19.72
C MET A 1 -40.34 6.75 -20.01
N LYS A 2 -39.36 5.94 -19.64
CA LYS A 2 -39.37 4.47 -19.83
C LYS A 2 -39.48 3.79 -18.47
N LEU A 3 -40.01 2.57 -18.44
CA LEU A 3 -40.20 1.77 -17.23
C LEU A 3 -39.30 0.54 -17.27
N CYS A 4 -38.67 0.22 -16.13
CA CYS A 4 -37.88 -0.99 -15.96
C CYS A 4 -38.78 -2.24 -16.12
N PRO A 5 -38.44 -3.22 -16.98
CA PRO A 5 -39.26 -4.41 -17.18
C PRO A 5 -39.24 -5.38 -15.98
N LYS A 6 -38.28 -5.26 -15.06
CA LYS A 6 -38.15 -6.13 -13.86
C LYS A 6 -38.89 -5.58 -12.64
N CYS A 7 -38.82 -4.28 -12.37
CA CYS A 7 -39.40 -3.66 -11.15
C CYS A 7 -40.38 -2.50 -11.39
N GLY A 8 -40.57 -2.06 -12.64
CA GLY A 8 -41.50 -0.97 -12.97
C GLY A 8 -41.04 0.45 -12.59
N SER A 9 -39.81 0.64 -12.09
CA SER A 9 -39.28 1.99 -11.82
C SER A 9 -39.07 2.79 -13.11
N GLN A 10 -39.11 4.12 -13.00
CA GLN A 10 -38.78 5.01 -14.11
C GLN A 10 -37.25 5.15 -14.24
N TYR A 11 -36.76 5.40 -15.46
CA TYR A 11 -35.33 5.64 -15.73
C TYR A 11 -35.11 6.67 -16.85
N ALA A 12 -33.92 7.27 -16.87
CA ALA A 12 -33.50 8.28 -17.83
C ALA A 12 -32.93 7.69 -19.13
N ASP A 13 -32.97 8.44 -20.22
CA ASP A 13 -32.39 8.00 -21.50
C ASP A 13 -30.85 8.00 -21.42
N GLY A 14 -30.25 6.81 -21.50
CA GLY A 14 -28.80 6.59 -21.38
C GLY A 14 -28.45 5.46 -20.41
N ASN A 15 -29.27 5.26 -19.37
CA ASN A 15 -29.04 4.23 -18.36
C ASN A 15 -28.99 2.82 -18.99
N MET A 16 -27.88 2.11 -18.81
CA MET A 16 -27.73 0.72 -19.26
C MET A 16 -28.39 -0.28 -18.28
N PHE A 17 -28.52 0.09 -17.00
CA PHE A 17 -29.14 -0.74 -15.96
C PHE A 17 -30.06 0.07 -15.04
N CYS A 18 -31.07 -0.61 -14.49
CA CYS A 18 -32.05 -0.04 -13.58
C CYS A 18 -31.43 0.38 -12.24
N GLU A 19 -31.55 1.66 -11.87
CA GLU A 19 -31.08 2.21 -10.58
C GLU A 19 -31.71 1.55 -9.34
N ILE A 20 -32.89 0.95 -9.47
CA ILE A 20 -33.65 0.37 -8.35
C ILE A 20 -33.42 -1.14 -8.17
N CYS A 21 -33.07 -1.88 -9.23
CA CYS A 21 -33.01 -3.35 -9.18
C CYS A 21 -31.93 -4.01 -10.06
N GLY A 22 -30.96 -3.23 -10.53
CA GLY A 22 -29.77 -3.66 -11.28
C GLY A 22 -29.99 -4.26 -12.68
N SER A 23 -31.22 -4.55 -13.09
CA SER A 23 -31.46 -5.25 -14.36
C SER A 23 -31.08 -4.43 -15.58
N LYS A 24 -30.40 -5.07 -16.54
CA LYS A 24 -30.07 -4.52 -17.87
C LYS A 24 -31.33 -3.98 -18.54
N LEU A 25 -31.28 -2.72 -18.95
CA LEU A 25 -32.33 -2.01 -19.63
C LEU A 25 -32.10 -2.13 -21.13
N ILE A 26 -33.12 -2.56 -21.88
CA ILE A 26 -33.00 -2.70 -23.34
C ILE A 26 -32.96 -1.28 -23.94
N PRO A 27 -31.89 -0.88 -24.64
CA PRO A 27 -31.86 0.41 -25.32
C PRO A 27 -32.91 0.39 -26.43
N GLN A 28 -33.95 1.20 -26.27
CA GLN A 28 -34.91 1.50 -27.33
C GLN A 28 -34.17 2.33 -28.40
N MET A 29 -33.49 1.66 -29.33
CA MET A 29 -32.92 2.32 -30.51
C MET A 29 -34.05 3.05 -31.26
N PRO A 30 -33.82 4.28 -31.75
CA PRO A 30 -34.82 4.98 -32.55
C PRO A 30 -35.17 4.12 -33.78
N PRO A 31 -36.47 3.95 -34.09
CA PRO A 31 -36.91 3.02 -35.13
C PRO A 31 -36.39 3.47 -36.50
N GLY A 32 -35.42 2.74 -37.05
CA GLY A 32 -34.90 3.01 -38.40
C GLY A 32 -33.43 2.64 -38.66
N GLN A 33 -32.63 2.29 -37.64
CA GLN A 33 -31.21 1.91 -37.84
C GLN A 33 -30.97 0.42 -37.61
N GLY A 34 -31.22 -0.37 -38.66
CA GLY A 34 -30.60 -1.69 -38.78
C GLY A 34 -29.09 -1.56 -39.01
N LEU A 35 -28.31 -2.53 -38.51
CA LEU A 35 -26.86 -2.59 -38.72
C LEU A 35 -26.51 -2.91 -40.19
N GLU A 36 -26.50 -1.87 -41.03
CA GLU A 36 -25.83 -1.91 -42.32
C GLU A 36 -24.34 -2.25 -42.11
N LYS A 37 -23.92 -3.44 -42.54
CA LYS A 37 -22.51 -3.84 -42.55
C LYS A 37 -21.74 -2.91 -43.50
N LYS A 38 -21.17 -1.84 -42.95
CA LYS A 38 -20.41 -0.83 -43.69
C LYS A 38 -19.26 -1.50 -44.46
N LYS A 39 -19.43 -1.66 -45.78
CA LYS A 39 -18.38 -2.20 -46.66
C LYS A 39 -17.17 -1.27 -46.59
N ILE A 40 -16.09 -1.74 -45.97
CA ILE A 40 -14.84 -0.99 -45.85
C ILE A 40 -14.22 -0.90 -47.24
N ASN A 41 -14.04 0.32 -47.75
CA ASN A 41 -13.42 0.54 -49.05
C ASN A 41 -11.91 0.23 -48.93
N PRO A 42 -11.30 -0.62 -49.78
CA PRO A 42 -9.94 -1.13 -49.56
C PRO A 42 -8.85 -0.05 -49.50
N LEU A 43 -9.13 1.16 -50.01
CA LEU A 43 -8.28 2.33 -49.86
C LEU A 43 -8.00 2.70 -48.38
N PHE A 44 -8.93 2.44 -47.46
CA PHE A 44 -8.75 2.71 -46.02
C PHE A 44 -7.71 1.79 -45.36
N LEU A 45 -7.45 0.60 -45.91
CA LEU A 45 -6.35 -0.27 -45.45
C LEU A 45 -5.02 0.08 -46.15
N ALA A 46 -5.07 0.60 -47.38
CA ALA A 46 -3.86 0.98 -48.12
C ALA A 46 -3.15 2.22 -47.53
N ILE A 47 -3.90 3.19 -47.00
CA ILE A 47 -3.34 4.42 -46.42
C ILE A 47 -2.38 4.17 -45.24
N PRO A 48 -2.75 3.43 -44.16
CA PRO A 48 -1.83 3.18 -43.06
C PRO A 48 -0.61 2.35 -43.49
N ILE A 49 -0.78 1.40 -44.41
CA ILE A 49 0.35 0.62 -44.96
C ILE A 49 1.31 1.52 -45.75
N ALA A 50 0.80 2.44 -46.58
CA ALA A 50 1.62 3.40 -47.31
C ALA A 50 2.36 4.36 -46.36
N ILE A 51 1.72 4.81 -45.28
CA ILE A 51 2.36 5.65 -44.26
C ILE A 51 3.47 4.89 -43.53
N ILE A 52 3.24 3.64 -43.13
CA ILE A 52 4.26 2.80 -42.47
C ILE A 52 5.45 2.57 -43.40
N LEU A 53 5.23 2.27 -44.68
CA LEU A 53 6.30 2.10 -45.67
C LEU A 53 7.07 3.41 -45.93
N LEU A 54 6.39 4.55 -45.92
CA LEU A 54 7.03 5.86 -46.10
C LEU A 54 7.85 6.28 -44.86
N ILE A 55 7.37 5.97 -43.65
CA ILE A 55 8.14 6.13 -42.41
C ILE A 55 9.35 5.20 -42.40
N ALA A 56 9.20 3.93 -42.79
CA ALA A 56 10.31 2.97 -42.88
C ALA A 56 11.36 3.42 -43.92
N ALA A 57 10.93 3.97 -45.06
CA ALA A 57 11.82 4.55 -46.06
C ALA A 57 12.55 5.79 -45.54
N LEU A 58 11.88 6.68 -44.79
CA LEU A 58 12.51 7.83 -44.14
C LEU A 58 13.55 7.38 -43.09
N VAL A 59 13.22 6.41 -42.24
CA VAL A 59 14.17 5.84 -41.25
C VAL A 59 15.36 5.17 -41.93
N PHE A 60 15.17 4.57 -43.11
CA PHE A 60 16.27 4.00 -43.91
C PHE A 60 17.15 5.07 -44.56
N LEU A 61 16.57 6.16 -45.05
CA LEU A 61 17.29 7.27 -45.71
C LEU A 61 18.01 8.20 -44.72
N PHE A 62 17.46 8.38 -43.51
CA PHE A 62 18.02 9.23 -42.45
C PHE A 62 18.69 8.43 -41.33
N ARG A 63 19.04 7.15 -41.59
CA ARG A 63 19.59 6.23 -40.58
C ARG A 63 20.85 6.75 -39.89
N ASP A 64 21.66 7.51 -40.62
CA ASP A 64 22.96 8.02 -40.15
C ASP A 64 22.87 9.42 -39.50
N GLU A 65 21.69 10.06 -39.53
CA GLU A 65 21.42 11.39 -38.92
C GLU A 65 20.51 11.32 -37.67
N LEU A 66 19.91 10.16 -37.38
CA LEU A 66 19.11 9.95 -36.17
C LEU A 66 20.01 9.78 -34.93
N PRO A 67 19.70 10.43 -33.79
CA PRO A 67 20.55 10.44 -32.60
C PRO A 67 20.40 9.16 -31.76
N PHE A 68 20.65 7.99 -32.36
CA PHE A 68 20.77 6.76 -31.60
C PHE A 68 22.09 6.76 -30.82
N GLY A 69 21.96 6.74 -29.49
CA GLY A 69 23.08 6.93 -28.57
C GLY A 69 24.22 5.95 -28.80
N LYS A 70 25.46 6.49 -28.85
CA LYS A 70 26.68 5.70 -28.91
C LYS A 70 26.74 4.72 -27.73
N LYS A 71 26.92 3.44 -28.01
CA LYS A 71 27.51 2.48 -27.06
C LYS A 71 28.97 2.32 -27.45
N ASP A 72 29.88 2.61 -26.52
CA ASP A 72 31.31 2.36 -26.72
C ASP A 72 31.62 0.85 -26.71
N PRO A 73 32.61 0.39 -27.49
CA PRO A 73 32.91 -1.03 -27.65
C PRO A 73 34.00 -1.54 -26.70
N SER A 74 33.65 -2.49 -25.85
CA SER A 74 34.53 -3.53 -25.30
C SER A 74 33.61 -4.62 -24.75
N SER A 75 33.62 -5.86 -25.22
CA SER A 75 34.81 -6.69 -25.47
C SER A 75 34.68 -7.61 -26.70
N GLN A 76 35.83 -8.10 -27.15
CA GLN A 76 35.97 -9.29 -28.01
C GLN A 76 35.29 -10.52 -27.34
N GLU A 77 34.84 -11.58 -28.02
CA GLU A 77 35.51 -12.25 -29.13
C GLU A 77 34.54 -13.07 -30.01
N THR A 78 34.64 -12.88 -31.32
CA THR A 78 34.72 -13.90 -32.39
C THR A 78 33.64 -14.99 -32.55
N VAL A 79 32.88 -14.84 -33.65
CA VAL A 79 32.07 -15.86 -34.32
C VAL A 79 32.94 -16.91 -35.03
N GLN A 80 32.55 -18.19 -34.98
CA GLN A 80 32.65 -19.10 -36.14
C GLN A 80 31.40 -20.00 -36.27
N GLN A 81 30.90 -20.11 -37.49
CA GLN A 81 29.96 -21.15 -37.97
C GLN A 81 30.76 -22.45 -38.17
N GLU A 82 30.23 -23.68 -38.13
CA GLU A 82 29.42 -24.29 -39.19
C GLU A 82 28.94 -25.72 -38.84
N SER A 83 27.90 -26.15 -39.57
CA SER A 83 27.63 -27.52 -40.07
C SER A 83 27.71 -28.78 -39.18
N GLN A 84 26.54 -29.44 -39.08
CA GLN A 84 26.27 -30.85 -39.40
C GLN A 84 26.92 -32.03 -38.64
N SER A 85 26.04 -33.02 -38.42
CA SER A 85 26.28 -34.49 -38.35
C SER A 85 26.76 -35.11 -37.03
N SER A 86 25.95 -36.03 -36.52
CA SER A 86 26.36 -37.09 -35.59
C SER A 86 27.10 -38.19 -36.36
N PRO A 87 28.10 -38.82 -35.73
CA PRO A 87 27.96 -40.18 -35.21
C PRO A 87 28.62 -40.32 -33.81
N LYS A 88 28.55 -41.39 -33.02
CA LYS A 88 27.72 -42.61 -32.87
C LYS A 88 28.45 -43.47 -31.82
N ALA A 89 27.79 -43.76 -30.69
CA ALA A 89 27.91 -44.95 -29.82
C ALA A 89 29.29 -45.49 -29.32
N GLY A 90 29.29 -45.87 -28.03
CA GLY A 90 30.29 -46.68 -27.32
C GLY A 90 30.23 -46.36 -25.82
N SER A 91 29.32 -46.96 -25.05
CA SER A 91 29.61 -48.07 -24.08
C SER A 91 30.85 -47.77 -23.22
N GLU A 92 30.82 -47.79 -21.88
CA GLU A 92 29.98 -48.47 -20.87
C GLU A 92 30.32 -47.80 -19.49
N ASN A 93 29.58 -47.85 -18.37
CA ASN A 93 28.87 -48.95 -17.70
C ASN A 93 28.00 -48.40 -16.51
N GLY A 94 27.01 -49.17 -16.06
CA GLY A 94 26.65 -49.34 -14.63
C GLY A 94 26.00 -48.19 -13.81
N SER A 95 24.70 -48.30 -13.56
CA SER A 95 24.04 -47.83 -12.32
C SER A 95 24.22 -48.90 -11.19
N PRO A 96 23.62 -48.79 -9.97
CA PRO A 96 22.87 -47.69 -9.31
C PRO A 96 23.32 -47.41 -7.84
N GLN A 97 22.63 -46.48 -7.14
CA GLN A 97 22.24 -46.40 -5.69
C GLN A 97 23.22 -46.88 -4.57
N ASP A 98 23.30 -46.33 -3.35
CA ASP A 98 22.19 -45.91 -2.46
C ASP A 98 22.64 -45.07 -1.23
N SER A 99 21.66 -44.40 -0.60
CA SER A 99 21.46 -44.03 0.83
C SER A 99 22.55 -43.44 1.75
N GLY A 100 22.17 -42.32 2.41
CA GLY A 100 22.34 -42.08 3.87
C GLY A 100 23.69 -41.54 4.37
N LYS A 101 23.80 -41.00 5.58
CA LYS A 101 22.83 -40.40 6.55
C LYS A 101 23.67 -39.71 7.65
N GLU A 102 23.16 -38.64 8.27
CA GLU A 102 23.52 -38.09 9.62
C GLU A 102 25.00 -37.95 10.06
N ASP A 103 25.37 -36.80 10.62
CA ASP A 103 26.13 -36.81 11.89
C ASP A 103 26.13 -35.45 12.62
N ALA A 104 26.34 -35.48 13.94
CA ALA A 104 26.45 -34.31 14.81
C ALA A 104 27.35 -34.57 16.03
N GLY A 105 28.17 -33.58 16.41
CA GLY A 105 28.71 -33.42 17.77
C GLY A 105 30.22 -33.56 17.96
N GLY A 106 30.74 -32.84 18.97
CA GLY A 106 31.72 -33.42 19.90
C GLY A 106 33.20 -33.00 19.79
N GLU A 107 33.52 -31.88 20.43
CA GLU A 107 34.81 -31.40 20.97
C GLU A 107 35.93 -32.41 21.34
N ALA A 108 37.19 -31.95 21.27
CA ALA A 108 38.28 -32.34 22.19
C ALA A 108 39.40 -31.27 22.29
N GLU A 109 39.98 -31.13 23.49
CA GLU A 109 41.06 -30.20 23.89
C GLU A 109 42.48 -30.70 23.46
N VAL A 110 43.68 -30.15 23.77
CA VAL A 110 44.28 -29.62 25.03
C VAL A 110 45.58 -28.82 24.74
N SER A 111 45.84 -27.75 25.51
CA SER A 111 47.12 -27.42 26.23
C SER A 111 47.32 -25.90 26.40
N GLY A 112 47.80 -25.37 27.53
CA GLY A 112 48.16 -25.98 28.82
C GLY A 112 48.31 -24.92 29.93
N GLN A 113 48.31 -25.35 31.20
CA GLN A 113 48.29 -24.49 32.40
C GLN A 113 49.71 -24.12 32.91
N ASN A 114 49.82 -23.03 33.67
CA ASN A 114 50.33 -23.10 35.05
C ASN A 114 50.10 -21.81 35.86
N SER A 115 50.04 -21.95 37.19
CA SER A 115 49.61 -20.92 38.15
C SER A 115 50.50 -20.91 39.42
N LEU A 116 50.38 -19.85 40.23
CA LEU A 116 50.82 -19.74 41.64
C LEU A 116 52.38 -19.68 41.84
N GLU A 117 52.96 -19.14 42.92
CA GLU A 117 52.49 -18.73 44.27
C GLU A 117 53.53 -17.76 44.92
N GLY A 118 53.21 -17.06 46.03
CA GLY A 118 54.23 -16.34 46.85
C GLY A 118 53.73 -15.16 47.72
N GLU A 119 54.13 -15.11 49.00
CA GLU A 119 53.46 -14.32 50.07
C GLU A 119 54.19 -13.04 50.62
N LYS A 120 53.45 -12.35 51.52
CA LYS A 120 53.76 -11.27 52.50
C LYS A 120 55.10 -11.41 53.28
N PRO A 121 55.65 -10.37 54.00
CA PRO A 121 54.97 -9.58 55.06
C PRO A 121 55.45 -8.09 55.24
N ALA A 122 55.25 -7.42 56.40
CA ALA A 122 54.00 -6.77 56.85
C ALA A 122 54.11 -6.07 58.25
N SER A 123 54.30 -4.74 58.32
CA SER A 123 54.19 -3.87 59.53
C SER A 123 54.04 -2.40 59.06
N GLY A 124 53.13 -1.53 59.51
CA GLY A 124 52.68 -1.18 60.88
C GLY A 124 53.28 0.21 61.22
N GLU A 125 52.58 1.27 61.61
CA GLU A 125 51.30 1.44 62.33
C GLU A 125 50.36 2.54 61.74
N GLU A 126 49.27 2.83 62.45
CA GLU A 126 48.02 3.50 62.03
C GLU A 126 48.00 5.04 62.17
N THR A 127 47.23 5.73 61.32
CA THR A 127 46.19 6.72 61.75
C THR A 127 45.29 7.17 60.59
N GLU A 128 43.97 7.07 60.78
CA GLU A 128 42.93 7.70 59.92
C GLU A 128 42.91 9.24 60.17
N SER A 129 42.36 10.12 59.32
CA SER A 129 41.24 10.03 58.35
C SER A 129 41.48 11.03 57.20
N GLN A 130 41.35 10.65 55.93
CA GLN A 130 40.11 10.63 55.11
C GLN A 130 39.41 11.99 54.92
N GLU A 131 39.01 12.39 53.70
CA GLU A 131 39.44 11.94 52.37
C GLU A 131 39.10 13.04 51.35
N ASN A 132 39.99 13.32 50.40
CA ASN A 132 39.78 14.28 49.32
C ASN A 132 40.33 13.65 48.04
N SER A 133 39.50 13.46 47.03
CA SER A 133 39.92 12.85 45.76
C SER A 133 39.25 13.53 44.57
N SER A 134 40.01 14.45 43.97
CA SER A 134 39.70 15.01 42.66
C SER A 134 40.21 14.10 41.55
N GLY A 135 39.31 13.71 40.65
CA GLY A 135 39.64 13.57 39.22
C GLY A 135 40.24 12.25 38.75
N LYS A 136 39.42 11.46 38.06
CA LYS A 136 39.84 10.86 36.80
C LYS A 136 38.68 10.76 35.83
N GLU A 137 38.91 11.21 34.60
CA GLU A 137 37.90 11.25 33.53
C GLU A 137 37.44 9.83 33.16
N SER A 138 36.13 9.66 32.98
CA SER A 138 35.56 8.59 32.15
C SER A 138 34.68 9.23 31.07
N SER A 139 35.21 9.32 29.85
CA SER A 139 34.45 9.75 28.68
C SER A 139 33.41 8.69 28.31
N SER A 140 32.13 8.97 28.52
CA SER A 140 31.01 8.22 27.93
C SER A 140 30.59 8.85 26.58
N PRO A 141 29.93 8.11 25.68
CA PRO A 141 29.70 8.57 24.31
C PRO A 141 28.44 9.43 24.18
N GLU A 142 28.51 10.41 23.26
CA GLU A 142 27.40 11.24 22.78
C GLU A 142 26.79 12.25 23.78
N ASP A 143 27.60 13.22 24.22
CA ASP A 143 27.12 14.55 24.65
C ASP A 143 26.46 15.31 23.48
N ALA A 144 25.30 14.83 23.02
CA ALA A 144 24.33 15.68 22.36
C ALA A 144 23.70 16.57 23.43
N SER A 145 24.25 17.77 23.60
CA SER A 145 23.74 18.79 24.52
C SER A 145 22.22 18.86 24.48
N TYR A 146 21.57 18.44 25.58
CA TYR A 146 20.10 18.44 25.66
C TYR A 146 19.53 19.86 25.57
N ALA A 147 20.35 20.87 25.93
CA ALA A 147 20.02 22.29 25.87
C ALA A 147 19.65 22.75 24.44
N ASP A 148 20.23 22.11 23.41
CA ASP A 148 20.00 22.41 22.00
C ASP A 148 18.78 21.68 21.40
N SER A 149 17.94 21.03 22.22
CA SER A 149 16.73 20.34 21.75
C SER A 149 15.63 21.34 21.40
N ASP A 150 14.98 21.15 20.24
CA ASP A 150 13.91 22.04 19.74
C ASP A 150 12.75 22.19 20.74
N ILE A 151 12.40 21.09 21.44
CA ILE A 151 11.43 21.07 22.53
C ILE A 151 12.13 20.61 23.82
N ASN A 152 12.57 21.57 24.61
CA ASN A 152 13.33 21.34 25.83
C ASN A 152 12.46 21.53 27.09
N GLY A 153 11.98 20.43 27.66
CA GLY A 153 11.24 20.38 28.93
C GLY A 153 12.12 20.19 30.18
N VAL A 154 13.44 20.17 30.03
CA VAL A 154 14.42 20.11 31.12
C VAL A 154 14.68 21.51 31.67
N ASP A 155 15.06 22.44 30.79
CA ASP A 155 15.38 23.82 31.16
C ASP A 155 14.11 24.70 31.28
N ASN A 156 12.99 24.26 30.69
CA ASN A 156 11.73 25.01 30.68
C ASN A 156 10.62 24.25 31.44
N ALA A 157 10.17 24.83 32.56
CA ALA A 157 9.04 24.30 33.34
C ALA A 157 7.71 24.19 32.54
N TYR A 158 7.61 24.89 31.41
CA TYR A 158 6.55 24.73 30.41
C TYR A 158 7.14 24.95 29.01
N VAL A 159 6.82 24.04 28.09
CA VAL A 159 7.10 24.18 26.66
C VAL A 159 5.87 24.76 25.94
N GLN A 160 6.08 25.36 24.77
CA GLN A 160 5.02 25.74 23.81
C GLN A 160 5.26 24.92 22.55
N VAL A 161 4.27 24.13 22.14
CA VAL A 161 4.41 23.15 21.06
C VAL A 161 3.24 23.28 20.09
N MET A 162 3.55 23.44 18.81
CA MET A 162 2.57 23.47 17.72
C MET A 162 2.37 22.09 17.10
N GLY A 163 1.12 21.76 16.79
CA GLY A 163 0.80 20.50 16.10
C GLY A 163 -0.70 20.30 15.87
N THR A 164 -1.04 19.21 15.20
CA THR A 164 -2.44 18.82 14.96
C THR A 164 -2.88 17.80 16.00
N VAL A 165 -4.02 18.03 16.66
CA VAL A 165 -4.57 17.06 17.62
C VAL A 165 -5.22 15.91 16.85
N ALA A 166 -4.89 14.67 17.25
CA ALA A 166 -5.50 13.46 16.72
C ALA A 166 -5.76 12.45 17.85
N GLN A 167 -6.53 11.40 17.56
CA GLN A 167 -6.70 10.26 18.46
C GLN A 167 -5.97 9.03 17.90
N LYS A 168 -5.35 8.25 18.79
CA LYS A 168 -4.74 6.95 18.47
C LYS A 168 -4.87 6.02 19.67
N ASN A 169 -5.40 4.81 19.47
CA ASN A 169 -5.59 3.79 20.53
C ASN A 169 -6.31 4.36 21.77
N SER A 170 -7.40 5.11 21.55
CA SER A 170 -8.18 5.81 22.58
C SER A 170 -7.43 6.86 23.42
N LYS A 171 -6.19 7.22 23.05
CA LYS A 171 -5.45 8.35 23.61
C LYS A 171 -5.42 9.52 22.62
N TYR A 172 -5.37 10.75 23.15
CA TYR A 172 -5.12 11.94 22.35
C TYR A 172 -3.62 12.14 22.15
N ILE A 173 -3.22 12.57 20.95
CA ILE A 173 -1.85 12.88 20.57
C ILE A 173 -1.78 14.23 19.88
N LEU A 174 -0.65 14.91 20.05
CA LEU A 174 -0.27 16.07 19.25
C LEU A 174 0.72 15.61 18.18
N LYS A 175 0.29 15.60 16.91
CA LYS A 175 1.17 15.38 15.75
C LYS A 175 1.96 16.67 15.51
N LEU A 176 3.29 16.62 15.68
CA LEU A 176 4.15 17.78 15.45
C LEU A 176 4.17 18.14 13.95
N GLN A 177 4.26 19.43 13.63
CA GLN A 177 4.28 19.89 12.23
C GLN A 177 5.50 19.37 11.46
N GLU A 178 6.62 19.20 12.14
CA GLU A 178 7.81 18.53 11.65
C GLU A 178 8.42 17.63 12.75
N PRO A 179 9.24 16.62 12.41
CA PRO A 179 9.88 15.78 13.42
C PRO A 179 10.95 16.57 14.20
N SER A 180 10.69 16.83 15.48
CA SER A 180 11.55 17.65 16.33
C SER A 180 12.45 16.81 17.24
N SER A 181 13.55 17.41 17.70
CA SER A 181 14.31 16.93 18.85
C SER A 181 13.65 17.37 20.16
N VAL A 182 13.55 16.43 21.10
CA VAL A 182 12.78 16.59 22.33
C VAL A 182 13.59 16.07 23.51
N CYS A 183 13.64 16.83 24.61
CA CYS A 183 14.16 16.35 25.89
C CYS A 183 13.21 16.66 27.05
N ALA A 184 13.12 15.75 28.02
CA ALA A 184 12.31 15.90 29.22
C ALA A 184 12.82 14.99 30.35
N TYR A 185 12.42 15.29 31.58
CA TYR A 185 12.63 14.40 32.73
C TYR A 185 11.67 13.20 32.69
N ASN A 186 12.15 12.02 33.09
CA ASN A 186 11.31 10.87 33.46
C ASN A 186 10.85 10.96 34.92
N ALA A 187 10.25 9.88 35.46
CA ALA A 187 9.80 9.82 36.85
C ALA A 187 10.91 9.61 37.90
N GLU A 188 12.16 9.38 37.47
CA GLU A 188 13.35 9.16 38.30
C GLU A 188 14.36 10.33 38.17
N ASP A 189 13.92 11.46 37.60
CA ASP A 189 14.71 12.67 37.30
C ASP A 189 15.85 12.46 36.26
N ASP A 190 15.84 11.38 35.48
CA ASP A 190 16.74 11.22 34.32
C ASP A 190 16.28 12.06 33.12
N ILE A 191 17.23 12.56 32.34
CA ILE A 191 16.96 13.26 31.08
C ILE A 191 16.82 12.24 29.95
N ILE A 192 15.63 12.16 29.35
CA ILE A 192 15.37 11.42 28.13
C ILE A 192 15.42 12.37 26.94
N GLN A 193 16.23 12.06 25.91
CA GLN A 193 16.30 12.83 24.66
C GLN A 193 16.05 11.94 23.43
N LYS A 194 15.26 12.41 22.45
CA LYS A 194 15.12 11.77 21.13
C LYS A 194 15.11 12.82 20.01
N LYS A 195 15.84 12.59 18.92
CA LYS A 195 16.12 13.60 17.86
C LYS A 195 15.07 13.73 16.74
N LYS A 196 14.03 12.87 16.70
CA LYS A 196 13.02 12.82 15.62
C LYS A 196 11.64 12.39 16.12
N VAL A 197 11.17 13.01 17.19
CA VAL A 197 9.82 12.77 17.73
C VAL A 197 8.81 13.35 16.75
N LYS A 198 7.75 12.59 16.44
CA LYS A 198 6.65 13.03 15.56
C LYS A 198 5.34 13.29 16.31
N ASN A 199 5.17 12.68 17.48
CA ASN A 199 3.94 12.72 18.26
C ASN A 199 4.28 12.86 19.74
N LEU A 200 3.52 13.67 20.46
CA LEU A 200 3.47 13.70 21.92
C LEU A 200 2.12 13.17 22.38
N THR A 201 2.07 12.40 23.47
CA THR A 201 0.79 12.02 24.10
C THR A 201 0.22 13.23 24.85
N LEU A 202 -1.09 13.44 24.82
CA LEU A 202 -1.75 14.54 25.52
C LEU A 202 -2.40 14.06 26.82
N ASP A 203 -1.72 14.27 27.94
CA ASP A 203 -2.08 13.74 29.26
C ASP A 203 -2.82 14.76 30.14
N ALA A 204 -3.87 15.41 29.60
CA ALA A 204 -4.93 16.02 30.44
C ALA A 204 -6.25 16.23 29.67
N GLY A 205 -7.37 15.99 30.35
CA GLY A 205 -8.72 16.32 29.87
C GLY A 205 -9.20 15.48 28.69
N SER A 206 -10.37 15.84 28.15
CA SER A 206 -10.74 15.41 26.79
C SER A 206 -10.25 16.46 25.81
N MET A 207 -9.54 16.04 24.77
CA MET A 207 -9.11 16.91 23.66
C MET A 207 -10.02 16.78 22.42
N GLU A 208 -11.21 16.23 22.62
CA GLU A 208 -12.21 15.94 21.58
C GLU A 208 -12.67 17.21 20.83
N GLU A 209 -12.83 18.34 21.54
CA GLU A 209 -13.21 19.63 20.93
C GLU A 209 -12.12 20.25 20.02
N TYR A 210 -10.92 19.68 20.03
CA TYR A 210 -9.76 20.09 19.22
C TYR A 210 -9.39 19.05 18.16
N LEU A 211 -10.11 17.93 18.00
CA LEU A 211 -9.74 16.90 17.02
C LEU A 211 -9.64 17.47 15.60
N GLY A 212 -8.49 17.28 14.96
CA GLY A 212 -8.17 17.84 13.65
C GLY A 212 -7.72 19.31 13.67
N ASP A 213 -7.88 20.04 14.78
CA ASP A 213 -7.36 21.40 14.91
C ASP A 213 -5.83 21.39 14.93
N THR A 214 -5.24 22.38 14.26
CA THR A 214 -3.86 22.78 14.52
C THR A 214 -3.85 23.77 15.68
N VAL A 215 -3.19 23.39 16.76
CA VAL A 215 -3.14 24.10 18.03
C VAL A 215 -1.71 24.44 18.41
N GLU A 216 -1.55 25.47 19.24
CA GLU A 216 -0.39 25.66 20.10
C GLU A 216 -0.78 25.25 21.51
N ILE A 217 -0.03 24.31 22.09
CA ILE A 217 -0.21 23.87 23.47
C ILE A 217 0.97 24.36 24.31
N LYS A 218 0.66 25.17 25.33
CA LYS A 218 1.56 25.37 26.46
C LYS A 218 1.31 24.28 27.50
N GLY A 219 2.32 23.48 27.81
CA GLY A 219 2.19 22.34 28.71
C GLY A 219 3.47 21.96 29.43
N LYS A 220 3.35 21.07 30.43
CA LYS A 220 4.50 20.41 31.05
C LYS A 220 4.85 19.17 30.25
N LEU A 221 6.12 18.97 29.95
CA LEU A 221 6.60 17.83 29.19
C LEU A 221 7.29 16.84 30.14
N SER A 222 7.02 15.55 29.97
CA SER A 222 7.64 14.44 30.70
C SER A 222 7.88 13.25 29.78
N ALA A 223 8.78 12.35 30.18
CA ALA A 223 9.00 11.07 29.51
C ALA A 223 8.55 9.89 30.40
N ASP A 224 8.13 8.78 29.78
CA ASP A 224 8.02 7.48 30.45
C ASP A 224 9.34 6.67 30.37
N PHE A 225 9.36 5.47 30.95
CA PHE A 225 10.52 4.57 30.96
C PHE A 225 10.89 4.02 29.56
N ASP A 226 9.95 3.98 28.62
CA ASP A 226 10.20 3.64 27.21
C ASP A 226 10.67 4.88 26.41
N GLY A 227 10.73 6.04 27.07
CA GLY A 227 11.05 7.34 26.52
C GLY A 227 9.99 7.89 25.57
N ASN A 228 8.72 7.49 25.70
CA ASN A 228 7.63 8.19 25.04
C ASN A 228 7.38 9.50 25.78
N PHE A 229 7.13 10.57 25.02
CA PHE A 229 6.89 11.88 25.61
C PHE A 229 5.39 12.15 25.77
N SER A 230 5.05 12.65 26.95
CA SER A 230 3.73 13.15 27.30
C SER A 230 3.80 14.65 27.56
N LEU A 231 2.85 15.39 27.00
CA LEU A 231 2.62 16.80 27.24
C LEU A 231 1.34 16.95 28.05
N GLN A 232 1.43 17.41 29.30
CA GLN A 232 0.29 17.79 30.13
C GLN A 232 -0.12 19.23 29.78
N PRO A 233 -1.27 19.44 29.09
CA PRO A 233 -1.66 20.76 28.60
C PRO A 233 -2.13 21.67 29.75
N VAL A 234 -1.68 22.93 29.72
CA VAL A 234 -2.05 23.99 30.68
C VAL A 234 -2.81 25.12 29.98
N LYS A 235 -2.49 25.38 28.72
CA LYS A 235 -3.25 26.26 27.83
C LYS A 235 -3.19 25.71 26.41
N THR A 236 -4.33 25.70 25.72
CA THR A 236 -4.43 25.35 24.30
C THR A 236 -4.95 26.58 23.56
N GLU A 237 -4.29 26.97 22.47
CA GLU A 237 -4.75 28.02 21.55
C GLU A 237 -4.95 27.41 20.17
N VAL A 238 -6.15 27.56 19.59
CA VAL A 238 -6.45 27.08 18.24
C VAL A 238 -5.88 28.07 17.23
N LEU A 239 -4.85 27.67 16.50
CA LEU A 239 -4.22 28.47 15.45
C LEU A 239 -4.97 28.35 14.13
N GLN A 240 -5.39 27.14 13.80
CA GLN A 240 -6.21 26.84 12.65
C GLN A 240 -7.20 25.74 13.06
N LYS A 241 -8.49 26.08 13.03
CA LYS A 241 -9.56 25.08 13.16
C LYS A 241 -9.34 23.98 12.13
N ALA A 242 -9.64 22.73 12.51
CA ALA A 242 -9.89 21.67 11.56
C ALA A 242 -10.74 22.27 10.45
N LYS A 243 -10.28 22.16 9.20
CA LYS A 243 -11.21 22.34 8.11
C LYS A 243 -12.30 21.31 8.39
N GLU A 244 -13.57 21.71 8.36
CA GLU A 244 -14.62 20.75 8.08
C GLU A 244 -14.29 20.19 6.70
N GLU A 245 -13.51 19.10 6.68
CA GLU A 245 -13.85 18.00 5.81
C GLU A 245 -15.30 17.69 6.16
N ILE A 246 -16.19 18.32 5.39
CA ILE A 246 -17.41 17.67 4.97
C ILE A 246 -16.94 16.29 4.58
N GLU A 247 -17.20 15.32 5.47
CA GLU A 247 -16.98 13.90 5.25
C GLU A 247 -17.66 13.63 3.91
N SER A 248 -16.85 13.58 2.83
CA SER A 248 -17.35 13.56 1.45
C SER A 248 -18.31 12.40 1.41
N LYS A 249 -19.60 12.63 1.19
CA LYS A 249 -20.60 11.73 1.77
C LYS A 249 -20.72 10.49 0.88
N VAL A 250 -19.78 9.57 1.07
CA VAL A 250 -19.56 8.45 0.15
C VAL A 250 -20.76 7.53 0.26
N ARG A 251 -21.50 7.43 -0.85
CA ARG A 251 -22.57 6.45 -1.02
C ARG A 251 -22.08 5.36 -1.96
N TYR A 252 -22.34 4.12 -1.57
CA TYR A 252 -22.15 2.96 -2.44
C TYR A 252 -23.50 2.49 -2.98
N GLN A 253 -23.47 1.77 -4.11
CA GLN A 253 -24.64 1.13 -4.71
C GLN A 253 -24.25 -0.22 -5.28
N LEU A 254 -24.93 -1.28 -4.85
CA LEU A 254 -24.77 -2.63 -5.37
C LEU A 254 -25.61 -2.82 -6.64
N ILE A 255 -25.00 -3.34 -7.69
CA ILE A 255 -25.67 -3.62 -8.96
C ILE A 255 -25.35 -5.05 -9.39
N GLN A 256 -26.33 -5.94 -9.32
CA GLN A 256 -26.23 -7.30 -9.85
C GLN A 256 -26.62 -7.33 -11.33
N ALA A 257 -25.64 -7.60 -12.20
CA ALA A 257 -25.83 -7.74 -13.63
C ALA A 257 -24.65 -8.49 -14.24
N ASP A 258 -24.93 -9.40 -15.18
CA ASP A 258 -23.92 -10.04 -16.01
C ASP A 258 -23.37 -9.05 -17.05
N VAL A 259 -22.16 -8.55 -16.76
CA VAL A 259 -21.40 -7.56 -17.54
C VAL A 259 -19.89 -7.81 -17.43
N THR A 260 -19.11 -7.23 -18.32
CA THR A 260 -17.65 -7.15 -18.17
C THR A 260 -17.24 -6.05 -17.18
N TRP A 261 -15.98 -6.07 -16.70
CA TRP A 261 -15.44 -4.98 -15.87
C TRP A 261 -15.50 -3.62 -16.60
N GLU A 262 -15.21 -3.58 -17.90
CA GLU A 262 -15.28 -2.34 -18.70
C GLU A 262 -16.72 -1.82 -18.86
N GLU A 263 -17.71 -2.70 -19.02
CA GLU A 263 -19.13 -2.32 -19.02
C GLU A 263 -19.54 -1.75 -17.65
N ALA A 264 -19.10 -2.36 -16.54
CA ALA A 264 -19.36 -1.90 -15.18
C ALA A 264 -18.70 -0.55 -14.88
N PHE A 265 -17.44 -0.36 -15.29
CA PHE A 265 -16.70 0.90 -15.20
C PHE A 265 -17.45 2.02 -15.94
N SER A 266 -17.81 1.78 -17.21
CA SER A 266 -18.55 2.74 -18.03
C SER A 266 -19.92 3.07 -17.43
N ASP A 267 -20.63 2.08 -16.84
CA ASP A 267 -21.92 2.32 -16.22
C ASP A 267 -21.81 3.21 -14.96
N CYS A 268 -20.87 2.95 -14.05
CA CYS A 268 -20.69 3.81 -12.87
C CYS A 268 -20.33 5.25 -13.26
N ILE A 269 -19.46 5.44 -14.26
CA ILE A 269 -19.14 6.76 -14.81
C ILE A 269 -20.38 7.44 -15.39
N SER A 270 -21.23 6.70 -16.12
CA SER A 270 -22.48 7.24 -16.68
C SER A 270 -23.49 7.69 -15.63
N ARG A 271 -23.42 7.15 -14.41
CA ARG A 271 -24.23 7.56 -13.23
C ARG A 271 -23.66 8.76 -12.48
N GLY A 272 -22.49 9.26 -12.87
CA GLY A 272 -21.75 10.30 -12.12
C GLY A 272 -21.02 9.79 -10.89
N GLY A 273 -20.68 8.49 -10.86
CA GLY A 273 -19.81 7.88 -9.85
C GLY A 273 -18.59 7.22 -10.49
N ALA A 274 -17.93 6.34 -9.74
CA ALA A 274 -16.86 5.46 -10.22
C ALA A 274 -17.15 4.01 -9.79
N LEU A 275 -16.44 3.03 -10.34
CA LEU A 275 -16.38 1.71 -9.69
C LEU A 275 -15.76 1.88 -8.30
N ALA A 276 -16.20 1.07 -7.33
CA ALA A 276 -15.85 1.27 -5.94
C ALA A 276 -14.34 1.16 -5.72
N GLN A 277 -13.75 2.31 -5.39
CA GLN A 277 -12.48 2.43 -4.68
C GLN A 277 -12.83 2.38 -3.19
N ILE A 278 -12.26 1.43 -2.47
CA ILE A 278 -12.38 1.32 -1.02
C ILE A 278 -11.01 1.71 -0.47
N ASN A 279 -10.95 2.64 0.48
CA ASN A 279 -9.69 3.23 0.94
C ASN A 279 -9.44 3.07 2.45
N SER A 280 -10.36 2.45 3.18
CA SER A 280 -10.15 2.11 4.59
C SER A 280 -10.91 0.85 5.03
N GLU A 281 -10.54 0.34 6.20
CA GLU A 281 -11.21 -0.76 6.88
C GLU A 281 -12.68 -0.43 7.19
N GLU A 282 -12.98 0.82 7.55
CA GLU A 282 -14.33 1.30 7.82
C GLU A 282 -15.19 1.36 6.55
N GLU A 283 -14.62 1.78 5.41
CA GLU A 283 -15.30 1.69 4.11
C GLU A 283 -15.55 0.23 3.71
N PHE A 284 -14.59 -0.67 3.93
CA PHE A 284 -14.74 -2.09 3.66
C PHE A 284 -15.86 -2.73 4.50
N GLN A 285 -15.90 -2.45 5.80
CA GLN A 285 -16.96 -2.91 6.70
C GLN A 285 -18.34 -2.36 6.31
N LYS A 286 -18.42 -1.08 5.90
CA LYS A 286 -19.65 -0.45 5.41
C LYS A 286 -20.15 -1.09 4.11
N VAL A 287 -19.24 -1.39 3.17
CA VAL A 287 -19.58 -2.04 1.90
C VAL A 287 -20.04 -3.48 2.12
N THR A 288 -19.31 -4.26 2.92
CA THR A 288 -19.62 -5.67 3.19
C THR A 288 -20.92 -5.84 3.97
N ALA A 289 -21.18 -5.02 4.99
CA ALA A 289 -22.46 -4.98 5.69
C ALA A 289 -23.65 -4.68 4.73
N MET A 290 -23.51 -3.72 3.82
CA MET A 290 -24.54 -3.40 2.82
C MET A 290 -24.80 -4.56 1.83
N ILE A 291 -23.81 -5.41 1.56
CA ILE A 291 -23.97 -6.63 0.74
C ILE A 291 -24.71 -7.71 1.52
N GLU A 292 -24.40 -7.86 2.82
CA GLU A 292 -25.06 -8.81 3.71
C GLU A 292 -26.53 -8.45 3.99
N GLU A 293 -26.83 -7.16 4.21
CA GLU A 293 -28.20 -6.64 4.39
C GLU A 293 -29.12 -6.89 3.19
N GLN A 294 -28.56 -7.14 2.00
CA GLN A 294 -29.30 -7.40 0.77
C GLN A 294 -29.30 -8.89 0.35
N ASP A 295 -28.79 -9.79 1.21
CA ASP A 295 -28.63 -11.23 0.94
C ASP A 295 -27.82 -11.54 -0.35
N MET A 296 -26.82 -10.70 -0.66
CA MET A 296 -26.04 -10.77 -1.91
C MET A 296 -24.67 -11.45 -1.75
N GLN A 297 -24.42 -12.21 -0.67
CA GLN A 297 -23.14 -12.88 -0.40
C GLN A 297 -22.72 -13.90 -1.47
N ASN A 298 -23.63 -14.31 -2.35
CA ASN A 298 -23.37 -15.23 -3.45
C ASN A 298 -23.04 -14.55 -4.80
N VAL A 299 -22.86 -13.23 -4.81
CA VAL A 299 -22.54 -12.41 -5.99
C VAL A 299 -21.07 -12.01 -5.96
N HIS A 300 -20.40 -12.15 -7.12
CA HIS A 300 -19.03 -11.70 -7.35
C HIS A 300 -19.07 -10.24 -7.82
N PHE A 301 -18.59 -9.32 -6.98
CA PHE A 301 -18.70 -7.87 -7.22
C PHE A 301 -17.40 -7.27 -7.76
N TYR A 302 -17.38 -6.79 -9.00
CA TYR A 302 -16.25 -5.99 -9.50
C TYR A 302 -16.07 -4.70 -8.68
N LEU A 303 -14.81 -4.39 -8.38
CA LEU A 303 -14.34 -3.14 -7.76
C LEU A 303 -13.55 -2.31 -8.78
N GLY A 304 -13.17 -1.08 -8.42
CA GLY A 304 -12.38 -0.19 -9.29
C GLY A 304 -10.92 -0.59 -9.46
N GLY A 305 -10.47 -1.67 -8.81
CA GLY A 305 -9.07 -2.09 -8.78
C GLY A 305 -8.67 -2.80 -10.07
N ARG A 306 -7.54 -2.42 -10.66
CA ARG A 306 -6.99 -3.05 -11.87
C ARG A 306 -5.47 -2.88 -11.96
N ARG A 307 -4.85 -3.62 -12.88
CA ARG A 307 -3.45 -3.44 -13.29
C ARG A 307 -3.32 -3.16 -14.79
N ASN A 308 -2.12 -2.82 -15.24
CA ASN A 308 -1.76 -2.82 -16.67
C ASN A 308 -1.23 -4.22 -17.07
N THR A 309 -1.28 -4.54 -18.36
CA THR A 309 -0.87 -5.86 -18.89
C THR A 309 0.62 -6.19 -18.65
N ASP A 310 1.45 -5.17 -18.50
CA ASP A 310 2.90 -5.23 -18.33
C ASP A 310 3.38 -5.09 -16.87
N SER A 311 2.46 -4.86 -15.91
CA SER A 311 2.75 -4.80 -14.47
C SER A 311 1.99 -5.89 -13.70
N ARG A 312 2.49 -6.20 -12.50
CA ARG A 312 1.82 -7.03 -11.48
C ARG A 312 1.24 -6.17 -10.34
N GLU A 313 1.23 -4.86 -10.48
CA GLU A 313 0.79 -3.93 -9.43
C GLU A 313 -0.66 -3.51 -9.69
N TYR A 314 -1.55 -3.82 -8.73
CA TYR A 314 -2.93 -3.36 -8.72
C TYR A 314 -3.05 -1.99 -8.06
N TYR A 315 -3.81 -1.11 -8.70
CA TYR A 315 -4.14 0.25 -8.24
C TYR A 315 -5.61 0.54 -8.54
N TRP A 316 -6.14 1.63 -7.97
CA TRP A 316 -7.49 2.09 -8.31
C TRP A 316 -7.53 2.71 -9.70
N ALA A 317 -8.62 2.50 -10.44
CA ALA A 317 -8.91 3.22 -11.68
C ALA A 317 -9.64 4.53 -11.40
N ASP A 318 -9.08 5.65 -11.89
CA ASP A 318 -9.71 6.96 -11.87
C ASP A 318 -10.82 7.09 -12.93
N ALA A 319 -11.52 8.23 -12.96
CA ALA A 319 -12.61 8.46 -13.91
C ALA A 319 -12.20 8.47 -15.41
N ALA A 320 -10.90 8.56 -15.70
CA ALA A 320 -10.31 8.44 -17.05
C ALA A 320 -9.64 7.06 -17.26
N ASN A 321 -9.87 6.10 -16.38
CA ASN A 321 -9.28 4.78 -16.33
C ASN A 321 -7.74 4.79 -16.20
N ARG A 322 -7.17 5.78 -15.52
CA ARG A 322 -5.75 5.83 -15.14
C ARG A 322 -5.55 5.21 -13.76
N LEU A 323 -4.35 4.69 -13.50
CA LEU A 323 -4.02 4.08 -12.21
C LEU A 323 -3.68 5.17 -11.18
N GLU A 324 -4.26 5.10 -10.00
CA GLU A 324 -4.06 6.02 -8.89
C GLU A 324 -4.09 5.33 -7.51
N GLY A 325 -3.65 6.05 -6.48
CA GLY A 325 -3.65 5.58 -5.10
C GLY A 325 -2.41 4.76 -4.70
N GLU A 326 -2.57 4.00 -3.62
CA GLU A 326 -1.54 3.13 -3.05
C GLU A 326 -1.53 1.75 -3.73
N LEU A 327 -0.45 0.99 -3.56
CA LEU A 327 -0.36 -0.39 -4.03
C LEU A 327 -1.39 -1.25 -3.29
N LEU A 328 -2.28 -1.89 -4.04
CA LEU A 328 -3.37 -2.70 -3.48
C LEU A 328 -2.95 -4.14 -3.15
N ASN A 329 -1.84 -4.62 -3.72
CA ASN A 329 -1.32 -5.98 -3.54
C ASN A 329 -0.99 -6.32 -2.06
N PRO A 330 -0.90 -7.62 -1.69
CA PRO A 330 -0.48 -8.06 -0.36
C PRO A 330 0.87 -7.52 0.14
N GLU A 331 1.78 -7.15 -0.76
CA GLU A 331 3.08 -6.53 -0.44
C GLU A 331 3.03 -5.00 -0.27
N GLY A 332 1.85 -4.36 -0.39
CA GLY A 332 1.64 -2.93 -0.18
C GLY A 332 1.35 -2.53 1.26
N ASP A 333 1.32 -1.23 1.53
CA ASP A 333 0.97 -0.63 2.83
C ASP A 333 -0.53 -0.29 2.98
N SER A 334 -1.33 -0.49 1.93
CA SER A 334 -2.76 -0.14 1.93
C SER A 334 -3.61 -1.14 2.73
N TRP A 335 -4.83 -0.74 3.14
CA TRP A 335 -5.75 -1.64 3.87
C TRP A 335 -5.99 -2.96 3.11
N ALA A 336 -6.04 -2.90 1.77
CA ALA A 336 -6.34 -4.03 0.89
C ALA A 336 -5.33 -5.18 1.02
N ALA A 337 -4.07 -4.89 1.41
CA ALA A 337 -3.00 -5.88 1.54
C ALA A 337 -3.38 -7.04 2.49
N ALA A 338 -4.19 -6.78 3.52
CA ALA A 338 -4.64 -7.78 4.49
C ALA A 338 -5.89 -8.58 4.08
N HIS A 339 -6.55 -8.22 2.97
CA HIS A 339 -7.87 -8.74 2.59
C HIS A 339 -7.91 -9.59 1.32
N TRP A 340 -6.76 -9.87 0.69
CA TRP A 340 -6.71 -10.81 -0.43
C TRP A 340 -7.03 -12.24 -0.01
N MET A 341 -7.67 -12.99 -0.91
CA MET A 341 -7.87 -14.42 -0.76
C MET A 341 -6.51 -15.14 -0.72
N GLU A 342 -6.45 -16.26 -0.01
CA GLU A 342 -5.24 -17.05 0.17
C GLU A 342 -4.61 -17.46 -1.19
N ASN A 343 -3.39 -16.98 -1.44
CA ASN A 343 -2.60 -17.11 -2.68
C ASN A 343 -2.95 -16.14 -3.84
N GLU A 344 -3.85 -15.18 -3.62
CA GLU A 344 -4.12 -14.11 -4.59
C GLU A 344 -3.24 -12.87 -4.35
N PRO A 345 -3.01 -12.02 -5.37
CA PRO A 345 -3.41 -12.19 -6.77
C PRO A 345 -2.66 -13.27 -7.54
N SER A 346 -3.40 -14.03 -8.35
CA SER A 346 -2.96 -15.10 -9.26
C SER A 346 -2.33 -14.53 -10.54
N PHE A 347 -2.79 -13.35 -10.98
CA PHE A 347 -2.45 -12.66 -12.23
C PHE A 347 -2.91 -13.35 -13.53
N THR A 348 -3.15 -14.66 -13.52
CA THR A 348 -3.55 -15.43 -14.71
C THR A 348 -4.31 -16.69 -14.34
N SER A 349 -5.52 -16.86 -14.89
CA SER A 349 -6.34 -18.07 -14.72
C SER A 349 -6.71 -18.66 -16.07
N GLU A 350 -6.56 -19.97 -16.22
CA GLU A 350 -6.81 -20.77 -17.45
C GLU A 350 -6.16 -20.25 -18.77
N GLY A 351 -5.22 -19.31 -18.67
CA GLY A 351 -4.54 -18.66 -19.80
C GLY A 351 -5.02 -17.24 -20.11
N ASP A 352 -6.10 -16.79 -19.47
CA ASP A 352 -6.53 -15.39 -19.50
C ASP A 352 -5.73 -14.56 -18.48
N MET A 353 -5.49 -13.29 -18.82
CA MET A 353 -4.88 -12.34 -17.87
C MET A 353 -5.95 -11.83 -16.92
N GLU A 354 -5.70 -12.05 -15.63
CA GLU A 354 -6.47 -11.44 -14.56
C GLU A 354 -5.91 -10.04 -14.38
N LEU A 355 -6.72 -9.03 -14.73
CA LEU A 355 -6.30 -7.62 -14.81
C LEU A 355 -7.11 -6.73 -13.88
N TYR A 356 -8.16 -7.27 -13.27
CA TYR A 356 -9.21 -6.55 -12.55
C TYR A 356 -9.47 -7.20 -11.20
N MET A 357 -10.06 -6.47 -10.25
CA MET A 357 -10.36 -6.98 -8.91
C MET A 357 -11.86 -7.17 -8.70
N ASN A 358 -12.22 -8.20 -7.95
CA ASN A 358 -13.55 -8.36 -7.37
C ASN A 358 -13.51 -8.60 -5.85
N LEU A 359 -14.67 -8.43 -5.24
CA LEU A 359 -14.98 -8.74 -3.85
C LEU A 359 -15.90 -9.96 -3.81
N ILE A 360 -15.53 -10.98 -3.04
CA ILE A 360 -16.25 -12.25 -2.93
C ILE A 360 -16.37 -12.70 -1.46
N TYR A 361 -17.42 -13.44 -1.14
CA TYR A 361 -17.56 -14.08 0.17
C TYR A 361 -17.05 -15.53 0.09
N TYR A 362 -15.94 -15.83 0.78
CA TYR A 362 -15.26 -17.11 0.70
C TYR A 362 -14.93 -17.64 2.11
N LYS A 363 -15.28 -18.91 2.36
CA LYS A 363 -15.04 -19.63 3.63
C LYS A 363 -15.49 -18.92 4.93
N GLY A 364 -16.40 -17.94 4.84
CA GLY A 364 -16.93 -17.19 5.99
C GLY A 364 -16.38 -15.77 6.14
N SER A 365 -15.53 -15.32 5.22
CA SER A 365 -14.97 -13.96 5.19
C SER A 365 -15.17 -13.31 3.82
N TRP A 366 -15.22 -11.99 3.81
CA TRP A 366 -15.07 -11.19 2.59
C TRP A 366 -13.61 -11.10 2.20
N VAL A 367 -13.30 -11.32 0.93
CA VAL A 367 -11.93 -11.29 0.40
C VAL A 367 -11.86 -10.66 -0.99
N LEU A 368 -10.73 -10.03 -1.28
CA LEU A 368 -10.34 -9.53 -2.59
C LEU A 368 -9.73 -10.67 -3.42
N ASN A 369 -10.01 -10.68 -4.71
CA ASN A 369 -9.51 -11.67 -5.66
C ASN A 369 -9.33 -10.98 -7.03
N ASP A 370 -8.33 -11.37 -7.82
CA ASP A 370 -8.19 -10.87 -9.18
C ASP A 370 -8.88 -11.77 -10.21
N VAL A 371 -9.29 -11.15 -11.32
CA VAL A 371 -10.22 -11.74 -12.28
C VAL A 371 -9.96 -11.25 -13.71
N PRO A 372 -10.33 -12.05 -14.73
CA PRO A 372 -10.32 -11.61 -16.11
C PRO A 372 -11.42 -10.57 -16.39
N LEU A 373 -11.37 -9.98 -17.59
CA LEU A 373 -12.32 -8.96 -18.05
C LEU A 373 -13.79 -9.37 -17.93
N ASP A 374 -14.09 -10.66 -18.12
CA ASP A 374 -15.44 -11.22 -18.10
C ASP A 374 -15.48 -12.52 -17.28
N ILE A 375 -16.12 -12.43 -16.10
CA ILE A 375 -16.37 -13.58 -15.23
C ILE A 375 -17.79 -14.14 -15.34
N THR A 376 -18.63 -13.56 -16.20
CA THR A 376 -20.05 -13.96 -16.37
C THR A 376 -20.17 -15.38 -16.92
N GLN A 377 -19.18 -15.83 -17.70
CA GLN A 377 -19.05 -17.19 -18.21
C GLN A 377 -18.89 -18.25 -17.10
N TYR A 378 -18.24 -17.90 -15.98
CA TYR A 378 -18.01 -18.79 -14.85
C TYR A 378 -19.12 -18.70 -13.80
N TYR A 379 -19.70 -17.50 -13.63
CA TYR A 379 -20.68 -17.20 -12.58
C TYR A 379 -22.00 -16.60 -13.12
N PRO A 380 -22.69 -17.23 -14.10
CA PRO A 380 -23.87 -16.65 -14.74
C PRO A 380 -25.00 -16.37 -13.74
N GLY A 381 -25.53 -15.15 -13.77
CA GLY A 381 -26.53 -14.62 -12.84
C GLY A 381 -26.00 -14.28 -11.44
N LYS A 382 -24.69 -14.48 -11.19
CA LYS A 382 -24.01 -14.28 -9.90
C LYS A 382 -22.86 -13.27 -9.99
N THR A 383 -22.90 -12.38 -10.96
CA THR A 383 -21.95 -11.27 -11.08
C THR A 383 -22.63 -9.94 -10.82
N GLY A 384 -21.82 -8.95 -10.45
CA GLY A 384 -22.25 -7.59 -10.21
C GLY A 384 -21.07 -6.66 -10.05
N TYR A 385 -21.36 -5.44 -9.64
CA TYR A 385 -20.37 -4.41 -9.39
C TYR A 385 -20.89 -3.41 -8.35
N ILE A 386 -19.97 -2.65 -7.77
CA ILE A 386 -20.28 -1.62 -6.77
C ILE A 386 -19.90 -0.27 -7.36
N CYS A 387 -20.85 0.65 -7.45
CA CYS A 387 -20.54 2.04 -7.77
C CYS A 387 -20.36 2.86 -6.48
N ARG A 388 -19.34 3.71 -6.46
CA ARG A 388 -19.05 4.73 -5.44
C ARG A 388 -19.45 6.10 -5.96
N PHE A 389 -20.06 6.92 -5.11
CA PHE A 389 -20.48 8.28 -5.41
C PHE A 389 -19.99 9.23 -4.32
N ASP A 390 -19.40 10.35 -4.71
CA ASP A 390 -19.09 11.49 -3.84
C ASP A 390 -20.32 12.42 -3.80
N GLU A 391 -20.83 12.72 -2.60
CA GLU A 391 -21.98 13.62 -2.34
C GLU A 391 -21.57 14.85 -1.52
#